data_AF-A0A5N5HGC1-F1
#
_entry.id   AF-A0A5N5HGC1-F1
#
_cell.length_a   1.000
_cell.length_b   1.000
_cell.length_c   1.000
_cell.angle_alpha   90.00
_cell.angle_beta   90.00
_cell.angle_gamma   90.00
#
_symmetry.space_group_name_H-M   'P 1'
#
loop_
_entity.id
_entity.type
_entity.pdbx_description
1 polymer ?
#
loop_
_entity_poly.entity_id
_entity_poly.type
_entity_poly.pdbx_seq_one_letter_code
_entity_poly.pdbx_strand_id
1 'polypeptide(L)'
;MWQCEVKDVLAQQDLDLTLEDKLEDMEEAKWNKLNRMACSMIRLCLAKPQKYFLYRFQYKEGTKMITHLDSFNKLIADLLNLDKDVKDEDKTLILLNSLLEAYEHLATTLIYGKDTINFEDVSNALMNHEVRHKAKQV
;
A
#
# COMPACT_ATOMS: atom_id res chain seq x y z
N MET A 1 13.45 15.01 -0.37
CA MET A 1 13.99 13.92 0.47
C MET A 1 14.12 12.62 -0.32
N TRP A 2 13.04 12.06 -0.88
CA TRP A 2 13.09 10.80 -1.66
C TRP A 2 14.08 10.80 -2.84
N GLN A 3 14.29 11.94 -3.52
CA GLN A 3 15.24 12.04 -4.63
C GLN A 3 16.70 11.84 -4.18
N CYS A 4 17.08 12.36 -3.01
CA CYS A 4 18.44 12.18 -2.49
C CYS A 4 18.66 10.72 -2.12
N GLU A 5 17.72 10.09 -1.41
CA GLU A 5 17.80 8.68 -1.05
C GLU A 5 17.91 7.75 -2.26
N VAL A 6 17.14 8.04 -3.32
CA VAL A 6 17.23 7.27 -4.58
C VAL A 6 18.61 7.45 -5.21
N LYS A 7 19.13 8.67 -5.31
CA LYS A 7 20.46 8.93 -5.88
C LYS A 7 21.56 8.27 -5.07
N ASP A 8 21.52 8.37 -3.74
CA ASP A 8 22.51 7.77 -2.84
C ASP A 8 22.52 6.23 -2.97
N VAL A 9 21.33 5.60 -3.03
CA VAL A 9 21.21 4.15 -3.21
C VAL A 9 21.70 3.69 -4.58
N LEU A 10 21.49 4.47 -5.64
CA LEU A 10 22.01 4.16 -6.97
C LEU A 10 23.53 4.30 -7.02
N ALA A 11 24.08 5.39 -6.47
CA ALA A 11 25.52 5.61 -6.39
C ALA A 11 26.23 4.52 -5.56
N GLN A 12 25.62 4.08 -4.45
CA GLN A 12 26.15 2.99 -3.62
C GLN A 12 26.27 1.66 -4.39
N GLN A 13 25.50 1.47 -5.46
CA GLN A 13 25.47 0.24 -6.25
C GLN A 13 26.13 0.41 -7.63
N ASP A 14 26.85 1.52 -7.86
CA ASP A 14 27.44 1.90 -9.15
C ASP A 14 26.41 1.95 -10.29
N LEU A 15 25.20 2.45 -10.00
CA LEU A 15 24.07 2.55 -10.93
C LEU A 15 23.70 4.00 -11.26
N ASP A 16 24.38 5.00 -10.70
CA ASP A 16 24.11 6.42 -10.92
C ASP A 16 24.26 6.83 -12.39
N LEU A 17 25.14 6.17 -13.15
CA LEU A 17 25.29 6.36 -14.60
C LEU A 17 23.98 6.11 -15.38
N THR A 18 23.06 5.30 -14.83
CA THR A 18 21.78 4.99 -15.47
C THR A 18 20.77 6.15 -15.41
N LEU A 19 21.10 7.22 -14.68
CA LEU A 19 20.31 8.45 -14.66
C LEU A 19 20.57 9.34 -15.88
N GLU A 20 21.64 9.07 -16.64
CA GLU A 20 21.98 9.72 -17.90
C GLU A 20 21.56 8.86 -19.10
N ASP A 21 21.81 9.36 -20.31
CA ASP A 21 21.59 8.59 -21.54
C ASP A 21 22.63 7.47 -21.69
N LYS A 22 22.24 6.41 -22.41
CA LYS A 22 23.14 5.30 -22.74
C LYS A 22 24.34 5.81 -23.54
N LEU A 23 25.56 5.51 -23.07
CA LEU A 23 26.81 5.79 -23.80
C LEU A 23 26.91 4.99 -25.11
N GLU A 24 27.44 5.61 -26.18
CA GLU A 24 27.51 5.03 -27.53
C GLU A 24 28.30 3.71 -27.59
N ASP A 25 29.37 3.62 -26.82
CA ASP A 25 30.27 2.46 -26.74
C ASP A 25 29.74 1.34 -25.81
N MET A 26 28.63 1.59 -25.10
CA MET A 26 28.06 0.61 -24.20
C MET A 26 27.24 -0.45 -24.96
N GLU A 27 27.56 -1.72 -24.71
CA GLU A 27 26.73 -2.84 -25.16
C GLU A 27 25.29 -2.70 -24.65
N GLU A 28 24.32 -2.90 -25.54
CA GLU A 28 22.90 -2.79 -25.21
C GLU A 28 22.48 -3.77 -24.10
N ALA A 29 22.99 -5.00 -24.13
CA ALA A 29 22.71 -5.99 -23.09
C ALA A 29 23.21 -5.54 -21.71
N LYS A 30 24.39 -4.92 -21.64
CA LYS A 30 24.95 -4.36 -20.41
C LYS A 30 24.12 -3.19 -19.90
N TRP A 31 23.77 -2.26 -20.79
CA TRP A 31 22.89 -1.13 -20.46
C TRP A 31 21.54 -1.60 -19.91
N ASN A 32 20.87 -2.51 -20.62
CA ASN A 32 19.57 -3.03 -20.22
C ASN A 32 19.62 -3.72 -18.84
N LYS A 33 20.71 -4.42 -18.54
CA LYS A 33 20.94 -5.01 -17.21
C LYS A 33 21.05 -3.94 -16.12
N LEU A 34 21.89 -2.93 -16.32
CA LEU A 34 22.09 -1.83 -15.36
C LEU A 34 20.79 -1.03 -15.16
N ASN A 35 20.13 -0.65 -16.25
CA ASN A 35 18.86 0.06 -16.22
C ASN A 35 17.78 -0.74 -15.46
N ARG A 36 17.67 -2.05 -15.70
CA ARG A 36 16.75 -2.92 -14.95
C ARG A 36 17.06 -2.94 -13.45
N MET A 37 18.34 -2.98 -13.08
CA MET A 37 18.77 -2.92 -11.68
C MET A 37 18.39 -1.57 -11.05
N ALA A 38 18.66 -0.47 -11.73
CA ALA A 38 18.32 0.87 -11.28
C ALA A 38 16.80 1.04 -11.09
N CYS A 39 15.97 0.67 -12.08
CA CYS A 39 14.52 0.68 -11.95
C CYS A 39 14.03 -0.17 -10.77
N SER A 40 14.67 -1.31 -10.51
CA SER A 40 14.32 -2.17 -9.37
C SER A 40 14.66 -1.51 -8.03
N MET A 41 15.80 -0.82 -7.95
CA MET A 41 16.21 -0.06 -6.78
C MET A 41 15.28 1.13 -6.53
N ILE A 42 14.91 1.88 -7.58
CA ILE A 42 13.97 3.00 -7.50
C ILE A 42 12.61 2.51 -6.97
N ARG A 43 12.06 1.44 -7.55
CA ARG A 43 10.79 0.84 -7.06
C ARG A 43 10.89 0.41 -5.61
N LEU A 44 12.01 -0.17 -5.18
CA LEU A 44 12.23 -0.56 -3.79
C LEU A 44 12.24 0.66 -2.86
N CYS A 45 12.95 1.74 -3.22
CA CYS A 45 12.98 2.97 -2.44
C CYS A 45 11.60 3.62 -2.35
N LEU A 46 10.89 3.71 -3.48
CA LEU A 46 9.54 4.27 -3.53
C LEU A 46 8.52 3.40 -2.79
N ALA A 47 8.69 2.08 -2.71
CA ALA A 47 7.74 1.23 -1.98
C ALA A 47 7.82 1.36 -0.45
N LYS A 48 8.98 1.78 0.08
CA LYS A 48 9.20 1.90 1.54
C LYS A 48 8.20 2.85 2.22
N PRO A 49 8.04 4.13 1.79
CA PRO A 49 7.08 5.03 2.43
C PRO A 49 5.64 4.54 2.31
N GLN A 50 5.26 3.95 1.17
CA GLN A 50 3.91 3.45 0.91
C GLN A 50 3.57 2.30 1.85
N LYS A 51 4.51 1.36 2.04
CA LYS A 51 4.37 0.28 3.04
C LYS A 51 4.24 0.84 4.45
N TYR A 52 5.06 1.83 4.79
CA TYR A 52 4.98 2.48 6.09
C TYR A 52 3.60 3.13 6.33
N PHE A 53 3.05 3.83 5.34
CA PHE A 53 1.70 4.41 5.44
C PHE A 53 0.61 3.35 5.51
N LEU A 54 0.76 2.24 4.78
CA LEU A 54 -0.18 1.13 4.83
C LEU A 54 -0.23 0.49 6.24
N TYR A 55 0.92 0.16 6.82
CA TYR A 55 0.96 -0.48 8.15
C TYR A 55 0.58 0.46 9.30
N ARG A 56 0.65 1.78 9.08
CA ARG A 56 0.19 2.80 10.03
C ARG A 56 -1.14 3.42 9.63
N PHE A 57 -1.85 2.79 8.70
CA PHE A 57 -3.14 3.28 8.26
C PHE A 57 -4.15 3.18 9.40
N GLN A 58 -4.89 4.26 9.65
CA GLN A 58 -5.79 4.39 10.80
C GLN A 58 -7.04 5.15 10.38
N TYR A 59 -8.19 4.66 10.83
CA TYR A 59 -9.47 5.30 10.66
C TYR A 59 -9.53 6.54 11.54
N LYS A 60 -9.99 7.65 10.97
CA LYS A 60 -10.09 8.93 11.66
C LYS A 60 -11.54 9.20 12.02
N GLU A 61 -11.79 9.49 13.29
CA GLU A 61 -13.10 9.92 13.75
C GLU A 61 -13.57 11.16 12.97
N GLY A 62 -14.86 11.20 12.64
CA GLY A 62 -15.46 12.26 11.84
C GLY A 62 -15.27 12.12 10.32
N THR A 63 -14.46 11.17 9.84
CA THR A 63 -14.43 10.81 8.40
C THR A 63 -15.54 9.83 8.07
N LYS A 64 -15.94 9.76 6.78
CA LYS A 64 -16.90 8.74 6.31
C LYS A 64 -16.14 7.44 6.03
N MET A 65 -16.75 6.29 6.32
CA MET A 65 -16.18 4.98 6.05
C MET A 65 -15.79 4.81 4.57
N ILE A 66 -16.59 5.33 3.63
CA ILE A 66 -16.26 5.29 2.20
C ILE A 66 -14.93 6.00 1.89
N THR A 67 -14.69 7.17 2.48
CA THR A 67 -13.46 7.94 2.27
C THR A 67 -12.24 7.24 2.87
N HIS A 68 -12.43 6.52 3.98
CA HIS A 68 -11.39 5.66 4.56
C HIS A 68 -11.03 4.51 3.61
N LEU A 69 -12.03 3.78 3.10
CA LEU A 69 -11.82 2.68 2.15
C LEU A 69 -11.17 3.17 0.85
N ASP A 70 -11.58 4.32 0.32
CA ASP A 70 -10.96 4.92 -0.86
C ASP A 70 -9.49 5.24 -0.63
N SER A 71 -9.17 5.80 0.54
CA SER A 71 -7.79 6.13 0.92
C SER A 71 -6.94 4.85 1.08
N PHE A 72 -7.52 3.79 1.65
CA PHE A 72 -6.88 2.48 1.75
C PHE A 72 -6.61 1.87 0.37
N ASN A 73 -7.62 1.83 -0.49
CA ASN A 73 -7.52 1.30 -1.85
C ASN A 73 -6.49 2.05 -2.69
N LYS A 74 -6.36 3.37 -2.49
CA LYS A 74 -5.31 4.17 -3.12
C LYS A 74 -3.91 3.71 -2.70
N LEU A 75 -3.67 3.47 -1.41
CA LEU A 75 -2.38 2.95 -0.93
C LEU A 75 -2.05 1.57 -1.51
N ILE A 76 -3.05 0.69 -1.62
CA ILE A 76 -2.90 -0.61 -2.26
C ILE A 76 -2.56 -0.46 -3.75
N ALA A 77 -3.26 0.42 -4.47
CA ALA A 77 -3.00 0.68 -5.88
C ALA A 77 -1.60 1.29 -6.10
N ASP A 78 -1.18 2.23 -5.25
CA ASP A 78 0.15 2.83 -5.31
C ASP A 78 1.26 1.79 -5.11
N LEU A 79 1.05 0.82 -4.23
CA LEU A 79 1.98 -0.31 -4.05
C LEU A 79 1.96 -1.26 -5.25
N LEU A 80 0.79 -1.56 -5.81
CA LEU A 80 0.67 -2.40 -7.00
C LEU A 80 1.41 -1.78 -8.20
N ASN A 81 1.31 -0.46 -8.38
CA ASN A 81 2.04 0.30 -9.41
C ASN A 81 3.57 0.24 -9.23
N LEU A 82 4.06 -0.14 -8.05
CA LEU A 82 5.47 -0.36 -7.74
C LEU A 82 5.87 -1.84 -7.80
N ASP A 83 5.02 -2.69 -8.39
CA ASP A 83 5.10 -4.15 -8.40
C ASP A 83 5.17 -4.76 -6.98
N LYS A 84 4.47 -4.15 -6.02
CA LYS A 84 4.30 -4.65 -4.65
C LYS A 84 2.85 -5.02 -4.42
N ASP A 85 2.49 -6.23 -4.86
CA ASP A 85 1.17 -6.77 -4.55
C ASP A 85 1.05 -7.08 -3.04
N VAL A 86 -0.13 -6.78 -2.50
CA VAL A 86 -0.51 -7.07 -1.12
C VAL A 86 -1.54 -8.19 -1.21
N LYS A 87 -1.35 -9.27 -0.45
CA LYS A 87 -2.32 -10.37 -0.47
C LYS A 87 -3.66 -9.93 0.09
N ASP A 88 -4.73 -10.55 -0.37
CA ASP A 88 -6.08 -10.17 0.06
C ASP A 88 -6.29 -10.32 1.57
N GLU A 89 -5.74 -11.39 2.15
CA GLU A 89 -5.72 -11.62 3.60
C GLU A 89 -4.98 -10.49 4.34
N ASP A 90 -3.79 -10.10 3.87
CA ASP A 90 -3.03 -9.00 4.47
C ASP A 90 -3.79 -7.67 4.38
N LYS A 91 -4.41 -7.38 3.22
CA LYS A 91 -5.27 -6.19 3.05
C LYS A 91 -6.38 -6.18 4.09
N THR A 92 -7.02 -7.32 4.29
CA THR A 92 -8.14 -7.49 5.20
C THR A 92 -7.71 -7.27 6.66
N LEU A 93 -6.61 -7.90 7.07
CA LEU A 93 -6.06 -7.74 8.42
C LEU A 93 -5.60 -6.31 8.70
N ILE A 94 -4.92 -5.67 7.75
CA ILE A 94 -4.48 -4.27 7.91
C ILE A 94 -5.71 -3.35 8.01
N LEU A 95 -6.74 -3.55 7.18
CA LEU A 95 -7.96 -2.77 7.25
C LEU A 95 -8.65 -2.93 8.61
N LEU A 96 -8.78 -4.15 9.13
CA LEU A 96 -9.39 -4.40 10.44
C LEU A 96 -8.60 -3.75 11.59
N ASN A 97 -7.26 -3.84 11.56
CA ASN A 97 -6.38 -3.20 12.54
C ASN A 97 -6.34 -1.66 12.40
N SER A 98 -6.85 -1.11 11.30
CA SER A 98 -6.95 0.35 11.12
C SER A 98 -8.16 0.94 11.83
N LEU A 99 -9.14 0.14 12.24
CA LEU A 99 -10.40 0.63 12.76
C LEU A 99 -10.27 1.19 14.18
N LEU A 100 -11.17 2.12 14.53
CA LEU A 100 -11.28 2.62 15.90
C LEU A 100 -11.83 1.54 16.84
N GLU A 101 -11.57 1.69 18.14
CA GLU A 101 -12.04 0.79 19.20
C GLU A 101 -13.57 0.56 19.16
N ALA A 102 -14.34 1.58 18.77
CA ALA A 102 -15.80 1.47 18.59
C ALA A 102 -16.25 0.38 17.58
N TYR A 103 -15.35 -0.09 16.72
CA TYR A 103 -15.60 -1.15 15.74
C TYR A 103 -15.05 -2.52 16.18
N GLU A 104 -14.45 -2.65 17.37
CA GLU A 104 -13.78 -3.87 17.83
C GLU A 104 -14.73 -5.09 17.86
N HIS A 105 -15.97 -4.89 18.34
CA HIS A 105 -16.97 -5.96 18.34
C HIS A 105 -17.35 -6.41 16.92
N LEU A 106 -17.47 -5.47 15.98
CA LEU A 106 -17.73 -5.78 14.58
C LEU A 106 -16.54 -6.54 13.97
N ALA A 107 -15.32 -6.06 14.20
CA ALA A 107 -14.10 -6.71 13.71
C ALA A 107 -13.99 -8.15 14.23
N THR A 108 -14.22 -8.35 15.53
CA THR A 108 -14.23 -9.69 16.14
C THR A 108 -15.28 -10.60 15.50
N THR A 109 -16.50 -10.09 15.29
CA THR A 109 -17.59 -10.85 14.65
C THR A 109 -17.25 -11.22 13.20
N LEU A 110 -16.57 -10.34 12.46
CA LEU A 110 -16.18 -10.58 11.08
C LEU A 110 -15.11 -11.67 10.93
N ILE A 111 -14.28 -11.86 11.95
CA ILE A 111 -13.22 -12.88 11.98
C ILE A 111 -13.73 -14.18 12.62
N TYR A 112 -14.67 -14.10 13.56
CA TYR A 112 -15.10 -15.24 14.37
C TYR A 112 -15.65 -16.39 13.51
N GLY A 113 -15.04 -17.57 13.65
CA GLY A 113 -15.49 -18.79 12.99
C GLY A 113 -15.24 -18.83 11.48
N LYS A 114 -14.45 -17.90 10.92
CA LYS A 114 -14.05 -17.94 9.50
C LYS A 114 -12.63 -18.46 9.35
N ASP A 115 -12.48 -19.47 8.49
CA ASP A 115 -11.16 -19.99 8.08
C ASP A 115 -10.45 -19.05 7.10
N THR A 116 -11.23 -18.29 6.31
CA THR A 116 -10.72 -17.32 5.34
C THR A 116 -11.52 -16.03 5.42
N ILE A 117 -10.81 -14.91 5.45
CA ILE A 117 -11.38 -13.55 5.37
C ILE A 117 -10.90 -12.89 4.08
N ASN A 118 -11.80 -12.14 3.42
CA ASN A 118 -11.49 -11.40 2.21
C ASN A 118 -11.86 -9.92 2.35
N PHE A 119 -11.25 -9.09 1.53
CA PHE A 119 -11.36 -7.64 1.62
C PHE A 119 -12.77 -7.15 1.27
N GLU A 120 -13.41 -7.76 0.27
CA GLU A 120 -14.73 -7.38 -0.21
C GLU A 120 -15.80 -7.56 0.88
N ASP A 121 -15.83 -8.69 1.57
CA ASP A 121 -16.78 -8.97 2.64
C ASP A 121 -16.63 -7.98 3.80
N VAL A 122 -15.39 -7.70 4.21
CA VAL A 122 -15.10 -6.77 5.30
C VAL A 122 -15.46 -5.34 4.93
N SER A 123 -15.09 -4.88 3.73
CA SER A 123 -15.42 -3.52 3.27
C SER A 123 -16.94 -3.30 3.18
N ASN A 124 -17.68 -4.29 2.67
CA ASN A 124 -19.14 -4.27 2.62
C ASN A 124 -19.77 -4.25 4.02
N ALA A 125 -19.27 -5.06 4.95
CA ALA A 125 -19.75 -5.09 6.33
C ALA A 125 -19.53 -3.75 7.05
N LEU A 126 -18.38 -3.11 6.84
CA LEU A 126 -18.06 -1.79 7.41
C LEU A 126 -19.00 -0.70 6.89
N MET A 127 -19.27 -0.69 5.59
CA MET A 127 -20.21 0.24 4.97
C MET A 127 -21.64 0.04 5.49
N ASN A 128 -22.09 -1.21 5.57
CA ASN A 128 -23.39 -1.55 6.12
C ASN A 128 -23.54 -1.16 7.59
N HIS A 129 -22.47 -1.30 8.39
CA HIS A 129 -22.47 -0.91 9.79
C HIS A 129 -22.65 0.60 9.96
N GLU A 130 -21.93 1.43 9.17
CA GLU A 130 -22.07 2.89 9.23
C GLU A 130 -23.49 3.35 8.90
N VAL A 131 -24.11 2.77 7.86
CA VAL A 131 -25.49 3.09 7.46
C VAL A 131 -26.49 2.75 8.58
N ARG A 132 -26.36 1.56 9.18
CA ARG A 132 -27.24 1.11 10.28
C ARG A 132 -27.08 1.95 11.54
N HIS A 133 -25.88 2.44 11.84
CA HIS A 133 -25.64 3.28 13.01
C HIS A 133 -26.22 4.69 12.84
N LYS A 134 -26.13 5.27 11.64
CA LYS A 134 -26.76 6.56 11.31
C LYS A 134 -28.29 6.49 11.32
N ALA A 135 -28.87 5.36 10.92
CA ALA A 135 -30.32 5.15 10.92
C ALA A 135 -30.95 5.04 12.33
N LYS A 136 -30.15 4.79 13.39
CA LYS A 136 -30.62 4.69 14.77
C LYS A 136 -30.55 6.00 15.57
N GLN A 137 -30.03 7.07 14.96
CA GLN A 137 -29.93 8.41 15.57
C GLN A 137 -30.94 9.42 14.98
N VAL A 138 -31.93 8.92 14.23
CA VAL A 138 -33.04 9.70 13.64
C VAL A 138 -34.33 9.36 14.36
#